data_AF-T1G5D8-F1
#
_entry.id   AF-T1G5D8-F1
#
_cell.length_a   1.000
_cell.length_b   1.000
_cell.length_c   1.000
_cell.angle_alpha   90.00
_cell.angle_beta   90.00
_cell.angle_gamma   90.00
#
_symmetry.space_group_name_H-M   'P 1'
#
loop_
_entity.id
_entity.type
_entity.pdbx_description
1 polymer ?
#
loop_
_entity_poly.entity_id
_entity_poly.type
_entity_poly.pdbx_seq_one_letter_code
_entity_poly.pdbx_strand_id
1 'polypeptide(L)'
;MRCWKKSEVSSIFSFTHFTLKRQLSLANGVSIILGLIIGSGIYITPQKMLEHVKSPGLSLIYWGFGGLYTFIAAYCLTEVAIKYPVSGEKYAYMNILYGPYYAFFYIWQYLFLARPGSNALKAIILGRYLLKPLFLNCDVPNLAVMLISSVFAFAISFLNCISVQLSAKFQGVLTFISVFSLVLLSSIGVYKLAKGEVENLQNLFEGSSTHPGHLILGFYSTVFSFYGWSALNFLIEELKNPLKNLPRAIVISVLFVSFFFVMVNLTFFLVLGREGVMQSEAVAISTAIEVFGDLGWIISIMIAITSFSGFSSGIMVGSRLTMAGARNGHLPRILSYISIEFRTPIIALIFQCLLSLMYVWVLDVSAIIQNVMFANFVVDFLVEIAYIKVRLKEKVDKPKFQVSRKKINDFQVGVDGFASQM
;
A
#
# COMPACT_ATOMS: atom_id res chain seq x y z
N MET A 1 -12.91 0.74 34.02
CA MET A 1 -13.13 0.56 32.57
C MET A 1 -13.58 -0.88 32.32
N ARG A 2 -14.83 -1.07 31.88
CA ARG A 2 -15.50 -2.37 31.79
C ARG A 2 -14.82 -3.29 30.76
N CYS A 3 -14.55 -4.54 31.15
CA CYS A 3 -14.18 -5.61 30.22
C CYS A 3 -15.41 -5.99 29.40
N TRP A 4 -15.39 -5.62 28.12
CA TRP A 4 -16.46 -5.97 27.19
C TRP A 4 -16.44 -7.49 26.95
N LYS A 5 -17.55 -8.17 27.23
CA LYS A 5 -17.71 -9.59 26.85
C LYS A 5 -17.75 -9.67 25.32
N LYS A 6 -17.29 -10.79 24.76
CA LYS A 6 -17.30 -11.07 23.30
C LYS A 6 -18.70 -10.87 22.67
N SER A 7 -19.77 -10.99 23.48
CA SER A 7 -21.16 -10.75 23.11
C SER A 7 -21.58 -9.27 23.03
N GLU A 8 -20.85 -8.36 23.69
CA GLU A 8 -21.13 -6.92 23.64
C GLU A 8 -20.37 -6.21 22.51
N VAL A 9 -19.27 -6.78 22.02
CA VAL A 9 -18.63 -6.32 20.77
C VAL A 9 -19.55 -6.60 19.57
N SER A 10 -20.31 -7.70 19.61
CA SER A 10 -21.32 -8.00 18.59
C SER A 10 -22.56 -7.10 18.64
N SER A 11 -22.88 -6.49 19.79
CA SER A 11 -24.06 -5.61 19.90
C SER A 11 -23.82 -4.18 19.40
N ILE A 12 -22.57 -3.76 19.22
CA ILE A 12 -22.21 -2.44 18.64
C ILE A 12 -22.39 -2.46 17.11
N PHE A 13 -22.43 -3.64 16.51
CA PHE A 13 -22.62 -3.84 15.07
C PHE A 13 -23.87 -4.69 14.83
N SER A 14 -25.05 -4.08 14.93
CA SER A 14 -26.29 -4.64 14.40
C SER A 14 -26.22 -4.64 12.87
N PHE A 15 -25.48 -5.59 12.31
CA PHE A 15 -25.57 -5.93 10.90
C PHE A 15 -26.60 -7.05 10.74
N THR A 16 -27.59 -6.86 9.89
CA THR A 16 -28.17 -7.98 9.16
C THR A 16 -27.01 -8.67 8.43
N HIS A 17 -26.61 -9.85 8.93
CA HIS A 17 -25.42 -10.58 8.47
C HIS A 17 -25.56 -11.03 7.01
N PHE A 18 -25.25 -10.14 6.06
CA PHE A 18 -24.73 -10.58 4.77
C PHE A 18 -23.30 -11.08 5.00
N THR A 19 -23.15 -12.36 5.30
CA THR A 19 -21.83 -12.99 5.37
C THR A 19 -21.19 -12.97 3.98
N LEU A 20 -20.13 -12.18 3.80
CA LEU A 20 -19.33 -12.19 2.58
C LEU A 20 -18.76 -13.61 2.36
N LYS A 21 -18.85 -14.11 1.13
CA LYS A 21 -18.33 -15.44 0.79
C LYS A 21 -16.81 -15.42 0.88
N ARG A 22 -16.22 -16.33 1.67
CA ARG A 22 -14.76 -16.52 1.76
C ARG A 22 -14.20 -17.13 0.48
N GLN A 23 -13.79 -16.29 -0.46
CA GLN A 23 -13.34 -16.69 -1.78
C GLN A 23 -11.85 -16.44 -2.00
N LEU A 24 -11.22 -15.51 -1.27
CA LEU A 24 -9.83 -15.14 -1.50
C LEU A 24 -8.88 -16.20 -0.93
N SER A 25 -8.03 -16.75 -1.79
CA SER A 25 -6.94 -17.66 -1.41
C SER A 25 -5.72 -16.89 -0.88
N LEU A 26 -4.72 -17.61 -0.36
CA LEU A 26 -3.42 -17.03 0.00
C LEU A 26 -2.75 -16.35 -1.21
N ALA A 27 -2.77 -16.99 -2.37
CA ALA A 27 -2.20 -16.43 -3.60
C ALA A 27 -2.90 -15.14 -4.04
N ASN A 28 -4.24 -15.09 -3.91
CA ASN A 28 -4.99 -13.87 -4.17
C ASN A 28 -4.59 -12.76 -3.19
N GLY A 29 -4.42 -13.10 -1.90
CA GLY A 29 -3.95 -12.16 -0.88
C GLY A 29 -2.57 -11.59 -1.19
N VAL A 30 -1.61 -12.43 -1.56
CA VAL A 30 -0.25 -12.01 -1.96
C VAL A 30 -0.31 -11.11 -3.20
N SER A 31 -1.08 -11.48 -4.22
CA SER A 31 -1.24 -10.67 -5.44
C SER A 31 -1.86 -9.29 -5.14
N ILE A 32 -2.89 -9.22 -4.29
CA ILE A 32 -3.49 -7.94 -3.89
C ILE A 32 -2.48 -7.05 -3.17
N ILE A 33 -1.71 -7.61 -2.23
CA ILE A 33 -0.68 -6.84 -1.50
C ILE A 33 0.41 -6.38 -2.45
N LEU A 34 0.94 -7.27 -3.30
CA LEU A 34 1.99 -6.92 -4.26
C LEU A 34 1.52 -5.85 -5.24
N GLY A 35 0.30 -5.93 -5.77
CA GLY A 35 -0.23 -4.91 -6.69
C GLY A 35 -0.48 -3.54 -6.05
N LEU A 36 -0.55 -3.47 -4.72
CA LEU A 36 -0.70 -2.21 -3.98
C LEU A 36 0.64 -1.60 -3.59
N ILE A 37 1.60 -2.44 -3.15
CA ILE A 37 2.94 -2.00 -2.77
C ILE A 37 3.80 -1.72 -4.01
N ILE A 38 3.83 -2.65 -4.97
CA ILE A 38 4.48 -2.49 -6.27
C ILE A 38 3.58 -1.58 -7.12
N GLY A 39 3.53 -0.33 -6.70
CA GLY A 39 2.94 0.77 -7.42
C GLY A 39 4.04 1.70 -7.92
N SER A 40 3.67 2.97 -8.01
CA SER A 40 4.51 3.99 -8.59
C SER A 40 5.67 4.45 -7.67
N GLY A 41 5.60 4.17 -6.36
CA GLY A 41 6.56 4.67 -5.37
C GLY A 41 8.02 4.32 -5.69
N ILE A 42 8.31 3.06 -6.01
CA ILE A 42 9.68 2.61 -6.31
C ILE A 42 10.28 3.28 -7.55
N TYR A 43 9.45 3.84 -8.43
CA TYR A 43 9.89 4.46 -9.69
C TYR A 43 10.10 5.98 -9.59
N ILE A 44 9.76 6.60 -8.45
CA ILE A 44 9.95 8.05 -8.21
C ILE A 44 10.80 8.35 -6.98
N THR A 45 10.65 7.53 -5.93
CA THR A 45 11.30 7.77 -4.64
C THR A 45 12.82 7.56 -4.63
N PRO A 46 13.46 6.78 -5.52
CA PRO A 46 14.92 6.69 -5.55
C PRO A 46 15.60 8.04 -5.73
N GLN A 47 15.15 8.84 -6.71
CA GLN A 47 15.66 10.19 -6.94
C GLN A 47 15.40 11.07 -5.71
N LYS A 48 14.16 11.09 -5.21
CA LYS A 48 13.77 11.94 -4.06
C LYS A 48 14.48 11.59 -2.77
N MET A 49 14.71 10.31 -2.53
CA MET A 49 15.47 9.88 -1.38
C MET A 49 16.94 10.27 -1.53
N LEU A 50 17.53 10.09 -2.72
CA LEU A 50 18.92 10.47 -3.00
C LEU A 50 19.14 11.98 -2.90
N GLU A 51 18.16 12.82 -3.29
CA GLU A 51 18.19 14.28 -3.08
C GLU A 51 18.41 14.64 -1.59
N HIS A 52 17.84 13.86 -0.66
CA HIS A 52 17.97 14.08 0.77
C HIS A 52 19.22 13.43 1.38
N VAL A 53 19.45 12.13 1.14
CA VAL A 53 20.56 11.39 1.78
C VAL A 53 21.90 11.59 1.07
N LYS A 54 21.88 12.09 -0.17
CA LYS A 54 23.00 12.49 -1.02
C LYS A 54 23.94 11.37 -1.50
N SER A 55 24.03 10.23 -0.82
CA SER A 55 24.97 9.15 -1.17
C SER A 55 24.27 7.83 -1.53
N PRO A 56 24.71 7.10 -2.58
CA PRO A 56 24.15 5.80 -2.96
C PRO A 56 24.17 4.73 -1.86
N GLY A 57 25.27 4.64 -1.09
CA GLY A 57 25.42 3.65 -0.02
C GLY A 57 24.41 3.85 1.10
N LEU A 58 24.23 5.09 1.56
CA LEU A 58 23.21 5.42 2.56
C LEU A 58 21.80 5.18 2.01
N SER A 59 21.57 5.44 0.72
CA SER A 59 20.30 5.14 0.04
C SER A 59 19.97 3.64 0.11
N LEU A 60 20.91 2.75 -0.22
CA LEU A 60 20.70 1.30 -0.14
C LEU A 60 20.44 0.83 1.30
N ILE A 61 21.14 1.39 2.30
CA ILE A 61 20.86 1.12 3.71
C ILE A 61 19.43 1.49 4.06
N TYR A 62 18.97 2.66 3.60
CA TYR A 62 17.61 3.13 3.85
C TYR A 62 16.57 2.21 3.22
N TRP A 63 16.78 1.72 2.00
CA TRP A 63 15.88 0.73 1.38
C TRP A 63 15.79 -0.57 2.18
N GLY A 64 16.92 -1.08 2.68
CA GLY A 64 16.95 -2.24 3.57
C GLY A 64 16.23 -1.97 4.89
N PHE A 65 16.48 -0.81 5.50
CA PHE A 65 15.86 -0.40 6.75
C PHE A 65 14.35 -0.15 6.60
N GLY A 66 13.90 0.43 5.48
CA GLY A 66 12.49 0.63 5.17
C GLY A 66 11.73 -0.70 5.03
N GLY A 67 12.36 -1.72 4.44
CA GLY A 67 11.82 -3.08 4.40
C GLY A 67 11.70 -3.70 5.79
N LEU A 68 12.74 -3.57 6.62
CA LEU A 68 12.73 -4.05 8.01
C LEU A 68 11.65 -3.35 8.86
N TYR A 69 11.58 -2.02 8.78
CA TYR A 69 10.56 -1.22 9.46
C TYR A 69 9.15 -1.69 9.05
N THR A 70 8.91 -1.86 7.76
CA THR A 70 7.63 -2.31 7.22
C THR A 70 7.28 -3.71 7.73
N PHE A 71 8.25 -4.61 7.80
CA PHE A 71 8.05 -5.97 8.33
C PHE A 71 7.63 -5.95 9.80
N ILE A 72 8.27 -5.12 10.63
CA ILE A 72 7.93 -4.99 12.06
C ILE A 72 6.53 -4.40 12.22
N ALA A 73 6.22 -3.28 11.54
CA ALA A 73 4.91 -2.65 11.58
C ALA A 73 3.80 -3.61 11.10
N ALA A 74 4.09 -4.36 10.04
CA ALA A 74 3.21 -5.38 9.49
C ALA A 74 2.90 -6.50 10.48
N TYR A 75 3.93 -6.98 11.19
CA TYR A 75 3.77 -8.01 12.21
C TYR A 75 2.87 -7.53 13.36
N CYS A 76 3.12 -6.31 13.88
CA CYS A 76 2.32 -5.71 14.94
C CYS A 76 0.85 -5.57 14.56
N LEU A 77 0.56 -5.01 13.37
CA LEU A 77 -0.83 -4.82 12.92
C LEU A 77 -1.54 -6.14 12.67
N THR A 78 -0.84 -7.13 12.11
CA THR A 78 -1.41 -8.45 11.82
C THR A 78 -1.89 -9.13 13.09
N GLU A 79 -1.18 -8.98 14.20
CA GLU A 79 -1.63 -9.54 15.46
C GLU A 79 -2.93 -8.91 15.96
N VAL A 80 -3.04 -7.58 15.87
CA VAL A 80 -4.29 -6.85 16.17
C VAL A 80 -5.42 -7.35 15.25
N ALA A 81 -5.14 -7.50 13.95
CA ALA A 81 -6.11 -7.96 12.97
C ALA A 81 -6.60 -9.40 13.22
N ILE A 82 -5.73 -10.29 13.66
CA ILE A 82 -6.08 -11.67 14.04
C ILE A 82 -6.94 -11.68 15.31
N LYS A 83 -6.64 -10.81 16.28
CA LYS A 83 -7.40 -10.67 17.52
C LYS A 83 -8.79 -10.08 17.29
N TYR A 84 -8.89 -9.09 16.41
CA TYR A 84 -10.13 -8.41 16.04
C TYR A 84 -10.36 -8.56 14.53
N PRO A 85 -10.88 -9.71 14.07
CA PRO A 85 -11.02 -10.01 12.64
C PRO A 85 -12.24 -9.31 12.01
N VAL A 86 -12.23 -7.98 12.07
CA VAL A 86 -13.26 -7.10 11.51
C VAL A 86 -12.73 -6.39 10.28
N SER A 87 -13.57 -6.22 9.25
CA SER A 87 -13.23 -5.39 8.10
C SER A 87 -13.14 -3.89 8.50
N GLY A 88 -12.27 -3.15 7.83
CA GLY A 88 -12.06 -1.72 8.05
C GLY A 88 -10.62 -1.34 8.41
N GLU A 89 -9.68 -2.30 8.47
CA GLU A 89 -8.26 -2.02 8.71
C GLU A 89 -8.04 -1.18 9.99
N LYS A 90 -7.14 -0.19 9.95
CA LYS A 90 -6.80 0.69 11.08
C LYS A 90 -8.02 1.47 11.59
N TYR A 91 -9.00 1.78 10.74
CA TYR A 91 -10.23 2.47 11.17
C TYR A 91 -11.02 1.65 12.18
N ALA A 92 -11.23 0.36 11.89
CA ALA A 92 -11.97 -0.53 12.77
C ALA A 92 -11.22 -0.75 14.09
N TYR A 93 -9.89 -0.92 14.03
CA TYR A 93 -9.07 -1.10 15.22
C TYR A 93 -9.04 0.17 16.09
N MET A 94 -8.95 1.35 15.49
CA MET A 94 -9.06 2.63 16.20
C MET A 94 -10.40 2.77 16.91
N ASN A 95 -11.50 2.41 16.23
CA ASN A 95 -12.83 2.47 16.83
C ASN A 95 -12.98 1.52 18.03
N ILE A 96 -12.46 0.29 17.92
CA ILE A 96 -12.54 -0.71 18.98
C ILE A 96 -11.64 -0.35 20.17
N LEU A 97 -10.42 0.12 19.91
CA LEU A 97 -9.39 0.29 20.94
C LEU A 97 -9.43 1.67 21.62
N TYR A 98 -9.79 2.71 20.87
CA TYR A 98 -9.78 4.09 21.36
C TYR A 98 -11.14 4.79 21.27
N GLY A 99 -12.11 4.23 20.55
CA GLY A 99 -13.45 4.78 20.40
C GLY A 99 -13.64 5.64 19.15
N PRO A 100 -14.84 6.22 18.98
CA PRO A 100 -15.28 6.84 17.73
C PRO A 100 -14.49 8.09 17.34
N TYR A 101 -14.02 8.89 18.32
CA TYR A 101 -13.23 10.10 18.02
C TYR A 101 -11.92 9.82 17.29
N TYR A 102 -11.18 8.79 17.71
CA TYR A 102 -9.93 8.39 17.06
C TYR A 102 -10.18 7.72 15.71
N ALA A 103 -11.29 7.00 15.58
CA ALA A 103 -11.73 6.46 14.31
C ALA A 103 -12.09 7.57 13.31
N PHE A 104 -12.76 8.63 13.78
CA PHE A 104 -13.04 9.84 12.98
C PHE A 104 -11.74 10.53 12.54
N PHE A 105 -10.78 10.72 13.45
CA PHE A 105 -9.48 11.30 13.08
C PHE A 105 -8.77 10.46 12.01
N TYR A 106 -8.73 9.13 12.18
CA TYR A 106 -8.13 8.23 11.18
C TYR A 106 -8.79 8.38 9.82
N ILE A 107 -10.12 8.31 9.76
CA ILE A 107 -10.80 8.33 8.47
C ILE A 107 -10.71 9.71 7.82
N TRP A 108 -10.71 10.79 8.60
CA TRP A 108 -10.50 12.14 8.09
C TRP A 108 -9.11 12.27 7.45
N GLN A 109 -8.03 11.93 8.17
CA GLN A 109 -6.68 12.02 7.60
C GLN A 109 -6.51 11.08 6.40
N TYR A 110 -7.12 9.89 6.46
CA TYR A 110 -7.01 8.92 5.38
C TYR A 110 -7.68 9.44 4.10
N LEU A 111 -8.86 10.03 4.23
CA LEU A 111 -9.67 10.47 3.10
C LEU A 111 -9.19 11.76 2.47
N PHE A 112 -8.65 12.70 3.25
CA PHE A 112 -8.24 14.02 2.76
C PHE A 112 -6.74 14.16 2.49
N LEU A 113 -5.89 13.35 3.16
CA LEU A 113 -4.44 13.43 3.03
C LEU A 113 -3.87 12.16 2.40
N ALA A 114 -3.91 11.04 3.13
CA ALA A 114 -3.13 9.86 2.79
C ALA A 114 -3.55 9.26 1.44
N ARG A 115 -4.87 9.04 1.25
CA ARG A 115 -5.37 8.35 0.06
C ARG A 115 -5.33 9.20 -1.20
N PRO A 116 -5.82 10.46 -1.21
CA PRO A 116 -5.72 11.33 -2.38
C PRO A 116 -4.28 11.59 -2.80
N GLY A 117 -3.37 11.88 -1.86
CA GLY A 117 -1.96 12.12 -2.17
C GLY A 117 -1.30 10.88 -2.79
N SER A 118 -1.54 9.70 -2.22
CA SER A 118 -1.01 8.44 -2.76
C SER A 118 -1.55 8.13 -4.16
N ASN A 119 -2.83 8.38 -4.41
CA ASN A 119 -3.44 8.20 -5.73
C ASN A 119 -2.92 9.23 -6.74
N ALA A 120 -2.75 10.49 -6.33
CA ALA A 120 -2.23 11.54 -7.19
C ALA A 120 -0.81 11.22 -7.68
N LEU A 121 0.07 10.73 -6.80
CA LEU A 121 1.42 10.31 -7.18
C LEU A 121 1.40 9.18 -8.22
N LYS A 122 0.49 8.22 -8.07
CA LYS A 122 0.28 7.16 -9.07
C LYS A 122 -0.20 7.70 -10.41
N ALA A 123 -1.11 8.67 -10.40
CA ALA A 123 -1.57 9.34 -11.62
C ALA A 123 -0.44 10.14 -12.30
N ILE A 124 0.33 10.92 -11.54
CA ILE A 124 1.48 11.70 -12.04
C ILE A 124 2.50 10.79 -12.72
N ILE A 125 2.80 9.65 -12.11
CA ILE A 125 3.79 8.70 -12.65
C ILE A 125 3.23 8.00 -13.89
N LEU A 126 1.95 7.65 -13.90
CA LEU A 126 1.27 7.17 -15.11
C LEU A 126 1.43 8.19 -16.26
N GLY A 127 1.12 9.47 -16.04
CA GLY A 127 1.25 10.50 -17.06
C GLY A 127 2.69 10.72 -17.52
N ARG A 128 3.64 10.79 -16.58
CA ARG A 128 5.06 11.00 -16.88
C ARG A 128 5.65 9.84 -17.69
N TYR A 129 5.35 8.59 -17.31
CA TYR A 129 5.87 7.41 -18.01
C TYR A 129 5.14 7.13 -19.33
N LEU A 130 3.91 7.62 -19.53
CA LEU A 130 3.27 7.59 -20.85
C LEU A 130 3.90 8.61 -21.81
N LEU A 131 4.27 9.78 -21.31
CA LEU A 131 4.80 10.87 -22.13
C LEU A 131 6.31 10.76 -22.38
N LYS A 132 7.09 10.24 -21.43
CA LYS A 132 8.56 10.24 -21.54
C LYS A 132 9.12 9.61 -22.83
N PRO A 133 8.54 8.53 -23.41
CA PRO A 133 8.98 8.02 -24.72
C PRO A 133 8.85 9.02 -25.88
N LEU A 134 7.96 10.01 -25.78
CA LEU A 134 7.80 11.08 -26.78
C LEU A 134 8.80 12.22 -26.57
N PHE A 135 9.39 12.31 -25.38
CA PHE A 135 10.34 13.34 -24.95
C PHE A 135 11.63 12.66 -24.45
N LEU A 136 12.27 11.84 -25.29
CA LEU A 136 13.46 11.07 -24.90
C LEU A 136 14.60 11.99 -24.42
N ASN A 137 14.88 13.04 -25.19
CA ASN A 137 16.03 13.94 -24.98
C ASN A 137 15.67 15.24 -24.24
N CYS A 138 14.44 15.37 -23.77
CA CYS A 138 13.94 16.59 -23.13
C CYS A 138 13.05 16.27 -21.93
N ASP A 139 12.89 17.26 -21.05
CA ASP A 139 12.01 17.12 -19.90
C ASP A 139 10.56 17.18 -20.35
N VAL A 140 9.73 16.34 -19.72
CA VAL A 140 8.30 16.30 -20.03
C VAL A 140 7.65 17.54 -19.42
N PRO A 141 6.96 18.39 -20.18
CA PRO A 141 6.32 19.57 -19.63
C PRO A 141 5.35 19.20 -18.50
N ASN A 142 5.50 19.83 -17.34
CA ASN A 142 4.69 19.53 -16.15
C ASN A 142 3.17 19.64 -16.41
N LEU A 143 2.76 20.63 -17.22
CA LEU A 143 1.36 20.79 -17.61
C LEU A 143 0.85 19.59 -18.42
N ALA A 144 1.66 19.03 -19.32
CA ALA A 144 1.28 17.83 -20.08
C ALA A 144 1.13 16.63 -19.15
N VAL A 145 2.04 16.46 -18.18
CA VAL A 145 1.92 15.41 -17.15
C VAL A 145 0.62 15.57 -16.37
N MET A 146 0.30 16.77 -15.88
CA MET A 146 -0.94 17.03 -15.12
C MET A 146 -2.21 16.71 -15.92
N LEU A 147 -2.27 17.14 -17.18
CA LEU A 147 -3.43 16.93 -18.05
C LEU A 147 -3.62 15.44 -18.37
N ILE A 148 -2.57 14.75 -18.81
CA ILE A 148 -2.63 13.31 -19.11
C ILE A 148 -2.96 12.52 -17.85
N SER A 149 -2.31 12.83 -16.72
CA SER A 149 -2.60 12.19 -15.43
C SER A 149 -4.07 12.37 -15.03
N SER A 150 -4.63 13.56 -15.24
CA SER A 150 -6.03 13.87 -14.94
C SER A 150 -7.01 13.12 -15.84
N VAL A 151 -6.72 13.04 -17.15
CA VAL A 151 -7.55 12.29 -18.11
C VAL A 151 -7.59 10.81 -17.76
N PHE A 152 -6.44 10.19 -17.49
CA PHE A 152 -6.39 8.79 -17.11
C PHE A 152 -7.01 8.54 -15.73
N ALA A 153 -6.75 9.40 -14.75
CA ALA A 153 -7.37 9.32 -13.43
C ALA A 153 -8.91 9.36 -13.52
N PHE A 154 -9.45 10.26 -14.34
CA PHE A 154 -10.88 10.37 -14.60
C PHE A 154 -11.41 9.11 -15.30
N ALA A 155 -10.76 8.67 -16.38
CA ALA A 155 -11.17 7.48 -17.14
C ALA A 155 -11.21 6.22 -16.26
N ILE A 156 -10.19 6.00 -15.42
CA ILE A 156 -10.15 4.86 -14.49
C ILE A 156 -11.25 4.96 -13.44
N SER A 157 -11.47 6.15 -12.90
CA SER A 157 -12.53 6.38 -11.91
C SER A 157 -13.91 6.12 -12.51
N PHE A 158 -14.12 6.56 -13.75
CA PHE A 158 -15.34 6.32 -14.50
C PHE A 158 -15.59 4.83 -14.76
N LEU A 159 -14.56 4.08 -15.18
CA LEU A 159 -14.66 2.62 -15.33
C LEU A 159 -15.02 1.94 -14.00
N ASN A 160 -14.43 2.40 -12.89
CA ASN A 160 -14.77 1.89 -11.55
C ASN A 160 -16.20 2.25 -11.12
N CYS A 161 -16.77 3.36 -11.60
CA CYS A 161 -18.18 3.69 -11.37
C CYS A 161 -19.11 2.72 -12.11
N ILE A 162 -18.78 2.32 -13.34
CA ILE A 162 -19.59 1.38 -14.14
C ILE A 162 -19.49 -0.04 -13.59
N SER A 163 -18.27 -0.55 -13.37
CA SER A 163 -18.08 -1.92 -12.89
C SER A 163 -16.78 -2.12 -12.14
N VAL A 164 -16.89 -2.16 -10.81
CA VAL A 164 -15.80 -2.56 -9.92
C VAL A 164 -15.35 -4.00 -10.19
N GLN A 165 -16.25 -4.88 -10.63
CA GLN A 165 -15.91 -6.26 -10.94
C GLN A 165 -15.03 -6.38 -12.18
N LEU A 166 -15.25 -5.53 -13.18
CA LEU A 166 -14.41 -5.48 -14.38
C LEU A 166 -12.98 -5.06 -14.01
N SER A 167 -12.83 -3.97 -13.25
CA SER A 167 -11.53 -3.54 -12.72
C SER A 167 -10.84 -4.64 -11.91
N ALA A 168 -11.60 -5.34 -11.05
CA ALA A 168 -11.06 -6.44 -10.24
C ALA A 168 -10.60 -7.65 -11.08
N LYS A 169 -11.30 -7.98 -12.18
CA LYS A 169 -10.89 -9.06 -13.09
C LYS A 169 -9.56 -8.75 -13.78
N PHE A 170 -9.37 -7.53 -14.25
CA PHE A 170 -8.13 -7.11 -14.90
C PHE A 170 -6.98 -6.90 -13.91
N GLN A 171 -7.29 -6.63 -12.64
CA GLN A 171 -6.28 -6.38 -11.60
C GLN A 171 -5.21 -7.46 -11.53
N GLY A 172 -5.57 -8.74 -11.65
CA GLY A 172 -4.61 -9.85 -11.58
C GLY A 172 -3.53 -9.79 -12.67
N VAL A 173 -3.95 -9.49 -13.91
CA VAL A 173 -3.04 -9.33 -15.06
C VAL A 173 -2.16 -8.09 -14.87
N LEU A 174 -2.74 -6.99 -14.42
CA LEU A 174 -2.00 -5.75 -14.19
C LEU A 174 -0.95 -5.91 -13.08
N THR A 175 -1.28 -6.60 -11.98
CA THR A 175 -0.33 -6.94 -10.93
C THR A 175 0.80 -7.83 -11.46
N PHE A 176 0.49 -8.82 -12.31
CA PHE A 176 1.51 -9.67 -12.90
C PHE A 176 2.53 -8.86 -13.72
N ILE A 177 2.06 -7.92 -14.55
CA ILE A 177 2.92 -7.00 -15.31
C ILE A 177 3.78 -6.16 -14.36
N SER A 178 3.21 -5.72 -13.23
CA SER A 178 3.91 -4.92 -12.22
C SER A 178 5.03 -5.70 -11.53
N VAL A 179 4.79 -6.96 -11.18
CA VAL A 179 5.82 -7.84 -10.61
C VAL A 179 6.89 -8.13 -11.67
N PHE A 180 6.47 -8.39 -12.91
CA PHE A 180 7.38 -8.71 -14.00
C PHE A 180 8.32 -7.54 -14.34
N SER A 181 7.82 -6.30 -14.37
CA SER A 181 8.67 -5.10 -14.60
C SER A 181 9.73 -4.93 -13.51
N LEU A 182 9.36 -5.17 -12.25
CA LEU A 182 10.27 -5.09 -11.10
C LEU A 182 11.36 -6.17 -11.15
N VAL A 183 10.98 -7.41 -11.48
CA VAL A 183 11.91 -8.53 -11.64
C VAL A 183 12.85 -8.26 -12.82
N LEU A 184 12.33 -7.80 -13.96
CA LEU A 184 13.12 -7.47 -15.14
C LEU A 184 14.20 -6.43 -14.83
N LEU A 185 13.84 -5.32 -14.17
CA LEU A 185 14.80 -4.29 -13.75
C LEU A 185 15.84 -4.80 -12.75
N SER A 186 15.46 -5.70 -11.85
CA SER A 186 16.41 -6.28 -10.88
C SER A 186 17.41 -7.22 -11.56
N SER A 187 16.95 -8.00 -12.54
CA SER A 187 17.80 -8.92 -13.31
C SER A 187 18.92 -8.19 -14.07
N ILE A 188 18.67 -6.96 -14.54
CA ILE A 188 19.69 -6.11 -15.18
C ILE A 188 20.86 -5.83 -14.22
N GLY A 189 20.57 -5.49 -12.96
CA GLY A 189 21.60 -5.23 -11.95
C GLY A 189 22.41 -6.49 -11.64
N VAL A 190 21.75 -7.64 -11.50
CA VAL A 190 22.43 -8.93 -11.30
C VAL A 190 23.35 -9.26 -12.48
N TYR A 191 22.90 -9.03 -13.72
CA TYR A 191 23.70 -9.23 -14.91
C TYR A 191 24.95 -8.33 -14.94
N LYS A 192 24.80 -7.03 -14.64
CA LYS A 192 25.94 -6.09 -14.56
C LYS A 192 26.95 -6.47 -13.47
N LEU A 193 26.46 -6.90 -12.30
CA LEU A 193 27.32 -7.40 -11.22
C LEU A 193 28.09 -8.65 -11.65
N ALA A 194 27.45 -9.59 -12.33
CA ALA A 194 28.09 -10.80 -12.83
C ALA A 194 29.19 -10.51 -13.87
N LYS A 195 29.03 -9.42 -14.65
CA LYS A 195 30.04 -8.95 -15.61
C LYS A 195 31.17 -8.13 -14.96
N GLY A 196 31.03 -7.75 -13.68
CA GLY A 196 32.01 -6.94 -12.95
C GLY A 196 31.93 -5.44 -13.24
N GLU A 197 30.85 -4.94 -13.85
CA GLU A 197 30.64 -3.52 -14.13
C GLU A 197 30.23 -2.74 -12.86
N VAL A 198 31.18 -2.55 -11.93
CA VAL A 198 30.94 -1.93 -10.61
C VAL A 198 31.60 -0.55 -10.43
N GLU A 199 32.04 0.07 -11.52
CA GLU A 199 32.74 1.38 -11.51
C GLU A 199 31.90 2.48 -10.84
N ASN A 200 30.59 2.49 -11.13
CA ASN A 200 29.63 3.43 -10.55
C ASN A 200 29.33 3.19 -9.05
N LEU A 201 29.86 2.11 -8.46
CA LEU A 201 29.76 1.79 -7.04
C LEU A 201 31.03 2.16 -6.25
N GLN A 202 31.95 2.91 -6.82
CA GLN A 202 33.07 3.47 -6.05
C GLN A 202 32.58 4.59 -5.14
N ASN A 203 33.18 4.73 -3.96
CA ASN A 203 32.88 5.79 -2.98
C ASN A 203 31.38 5.93 -2.62
N LEU A 204 30.68 4.81 -2.38
CA LEU A 204 29.23 4.78 -2.10
C LEU A 204 28.74 5.73 -1.00
N PHE A 205 29.58 6.03 -0.01
CA PHE A 205 29.23 6.85 1.15
C PHE A 205 29.75 8.29 1.06
N GLU A 206 30.33 8.68 -0.07
CA GLU A 206 30.89 10.02 -0.22
C GLU A 206 29.79 11.09 -0.29
N GLY A 207 29.93 12.12 0.54
CA GLY A 207 28.96 13.22 0.62
C GLY A 207 27.61 12.84 1.24
N SER A 208 27.54 11.76 2.03
CA SER A 208 26.35 11.41 2.82
C SER A 208 25.89 12.59 3.68
N SER A 209 24.58 12.85 3.69
CA SER A 209 24.03 13.86 4.58
C SER A 209 24.05 13.39 6.03
N THR A 210 24.47 14.27 6.95
CA THR A 210 24.41 14.05 8.40
C THR A 210 23.27 14.83 9.07
N HIS A 211 22.56 15.66 8.30
CA HIS A 211 21.52 16.53 8.85
C HIS A 211 20.26 15.72 9.21
N PRO A 212 19.80 15.69 10.48
CA PRO A 212 18.69 14.85 10.92
C PRO A 212 17.41 15.05 10.11
N GLY A 213 17.10 16.30 9.74
CA GLY A 213 15.95 16.63 8.89
C GLY A 213 15.99 15.91 7.53
N HIS A 214 17.13 15.94 6.83
CA HIS A 214 17.26 15.26 5.53
C HIS A 214 17.20 13.74 5.68
N LEU A 215 17.78 13.21 6.76
CA LEU A 215 17.70 11.80 7.09
C LEU A 215 16.25 11.34 7.29
N ILE A 216 15.40 12.14 7.97
CA ILE A 216 13.98 11.82 8.14
C ILE A 216 13.22 11.91 6.80
N LEU A 217 13.49 12.94 6.00
CA LEU A 217 12.84 13.10 4.69
C LEU A 217 13.19 11.95 3.73
N GLY A 218 14.46 11.51 3.71
CA GLY A 218 14.87 10.32 2.98
C GLY A 218 14.15 9.06 3.45
N PHE A 219 13.95 8.91 4.77
CA PHE A 219 13.19 7.79 5.33
C PHE A 219 11.72 7.82 4.90
N TYR A 220 11.09 9.01 4.88
CA TYR A 220 9.72 9.17 4.38
C TYR A 220 9.60 8.75 2.93
N SER A 221 10.52 9.18 2.06
CA SER A 221 10.55 8.76 0.66
C SER A 221 10.67 7.25 0.51
N THR A 222 11.51 6.59 1.31
CA THR A 222 11.67 5.13 1.25
C THR A 222 10.43 4.40 1.74
N VAL A 223 9.93 4.70 2.95
CA VAL A 223 8.80 3.99 3.55
C VAL A 223 7.50 4.20 2.76
N PHE A 224 7.35 5.35 2.10
CA PHE A 224 6.23 5.59 1.18
C PHE A 224 6.10 4.48 0.12
N SER A 225 7.22 4.03 -0.45
CA SER A 225 7.22 2.97 -1.46
C SER A 225 6.78 1.62 -0.92
N PHE A 226 6.94 1.37 0.37
CA PHE A 226 6.50 0.13 1.02
C PHE A 226 5.03 0.18 1.46
N TYR A 227 4.36 1.33 1.39
CA TYR A 227 3.01 1.49 1.91
C TYR A 227 1.98 0.73 1.06
N GLY A 228 0.98 0.12 1.71
CA GLY A 228 -0.06 -0.69 1.06
C GLY A 228 -0.14 -2.14 1.54
N TRP A 229 0.83 -2.58 2.35
CA TRP A 229 0.89 -3.92 2.94
C TRP A 229 -0.33 -4.28 3.81
N SER A 230 -0.98 -3.29 4.41
CA SER A 230 -2.11 -3.47 5.33
C SER A 230 -3.46 -3.66 4.65
N ALA A 231 -3.54 -3.49 3.33
CA ALA A 231 -4.80 -3.46 2.61
C ALA A 231 -5.59 -4.79 2.66
N LEU A 232 -4.92 -5.92 2.83
CA LEU A 232 -5.59 -7.21 2.98
C LEU A 232 -6.50 -7.27 4.21
N ASN A 233 -6.25 -6.42 5.22
CA ASN A 233 -7.12 -6.30 6.40
C ASN A 233 -8.53 -5.79 6.05
N PHE A 234 -8.70 -5.03 4.95
CA PHE A 234 -10.04 -4.67 4.47
C PHE A 234 -10.84 -5.87 3.95
N LEU A 235 -10.15 -6.91 3.49
CA LEU A 235 -10.74 -8.09 2.86
C LEU A 235 -10.63 -9.32 3.76
N ILE A 236 -10.38 -9.12 5.06
CA ILE A 236 -10.17 -10.21 6.00
C ILE A 236 -11.39 -11.16 6.09
N GLU A 237 -12.59 -10.63 5.91
CA GLU A 237 -13.85 -11.39 5.89
C GLU A 237 -14.02 -12.22 4.63
N GLU A 238 -13.43 -11.81 3.51
CA GLU A 238 -13.43 -12.51 2.22
C GLU A 238 -12.29 -13.55 2.11
N LEU A 239 -11.32 -13.51 3.03
CA LEU A 239 -10.14 -14.37 3.05
C LEU A 239 -10.46 -15.76 3.59
N LYS A 240 -10.05 -16.81 2.86
CA LYS A 240 -10.08 -18.19 3.35
C LYS A 240 -9.06 -18.33 4.49
N ASN A 241 -9.45 -18.94 5.61
CA ASN A 241 -8.59 -19.18 6.78
C ASN A 241 -7.77 -17.94 7.22
N PRO A 242 -8.43 -16.82 7.59
CA PRO A 242 -7.78 -15.52 7.79
C PRO A 242 -6.67 -15.57 8.85
N LEU A 243 -6.86 -16.33 9.93
CA LEU A 243 -5.86 -16.48 11.01
C LEU A 243 -4.50 -17.03 10.54
N LYS A 244 -4.47 -17.80 9.44
CA LYS A 244 -3.24 -18.36 8.87
C LYS A 244 -2.81 -17.62 7.61
N ASN A 245 -3.76 -17.26 6.74
CA ASN A 245 -3.45 -16.73 5.42
C ASN A 245 -3.12 -15.24 5.45
N LEU A 246 -3.69 -14.46 6.37
CA LEU A 246 -3.37 -13.05 6.52
C LEU A 246 -1.89 -12.82 6.88
N PRO A 247 -1.33 -13.42 7.96
CA PRO A 247 0.08 -13.22 8.32
C PRO A 247 1.02 -13.75 7.24
N ARG A 248 0.69 -14.89 6.63
CA ARG A 248 1.51 -15.47 5.55
C ARG A 248 1.55 -14.57 4.32
N ALA A 249 0.40 -14.03 3.90
CA ALA A 249 0.34 -13.16 2.74
C ALA A 249 1.18 -11.90 2.96
N ILE A 250 1.04 -11.26 4.11
CA ILE A 250 1.77 -10.04 4.45
C ILE A 250 3.28 -10.29 4.52
N VAL A 251 3.72 -11.32 5.24
CA VAL A 251 5.16 -11.64 5.37
C VAL A 251 5.79 -11.96 4.02
N ILE A 252 5.16 -12.82 3.21
CA ILE A 252 5.67 -13.19 1.88
C ILE A 252 5.80 -11.94 1.00
N SER A 253 4.77 -11.10 0.96
CA SER A 253 4.78 -9.90 0.13
C SER A 253 5.81 -8.86 0.59
N VAL A 254 5.92 -8.59 1.89
CA VAL A 254 6.86 -7.59 2.41
C VAL A 254 8.30 -8.03 2.18
N LEU A 255 8.64 -9.30 2.43
CA LEU A 255 10.00 -9.82 2.18
C LEU A 255 10.34 -9.80 0.69
N PHE A 256 9.40 -10.23 -0.17
CA PHE A 256 9.57 -10.18 -1.62
C PHE A 256 9.88 -8.76 -2.10
N VAL A 257 9.04 -7.79 -1.72
CA VAL A 257 9.22 -6.40 -2.14
C VAL A 257 10.52 -5.80 -1.58
N SER A 258 10.85 -6.08 -0.32
CA SER A 258 12.07 -5.56 0.30
C SER A 258 13.32 -5.98 -0.45
N PHE A 259 13.40 -7.26 -0.83
CA PHE A 259 14.50 -7.77 -1.63
C PHE A 259 14.59 -7.07 -2.99
N PHE A 260 13.47 -7.03 -3.74
CA PHE A 260 13.47 -6.46 -5.09
C PHE A 260 13.65 -4.94 -5.09
N PHE A 261 13.20 -4.21 -4.07
CA PHE A 261 13.41 -2.76 -3.99
C PHE A 261 14.87 -2.41 -3.75
N VAL A 262 15.58 -3.15 -2.90
CA VAL A 262 17.03 -2.98 -2.75
C VAL A 262 17.74 -3.29 -4.07
N MET A 263 17.38 -4.39 -4.74
CA MET A 263 17.97 -4.80 -6.01
C MET A 263 17.73 -3.79 -7.14
N VAL A 264 16.51 -3.27 -7.29
CA VAL A 264 16.22 -2.25 -8.31
C VAL A 264 17.00 -0.96 -8.06
N ASN A 265 17.11 -0.51 -6.81
CA ASN A 265 17.92 0.67 -6.51
C ASN A 265 19.41 0.42 -6.77
N LEU A 266 19.91 -0.78 -6.48
CA LEU A 266 21.25 -1.18 -6.86
C LEU A 266 21.44 -1.15 -8.38
N THR A 267 20.47 -1.64 -9.16
CA THR A 267 20.48 -1.52 -10.63
C THR A 267 20.58 -0.06 -11.07
N PHE A 268 19.77 0.83 -10.50
CA PHE A 268 19.79 2.25 -10.87
C PHE A 268 21.17 2.88 -10.66
N PHE A 269 21.83 2.57 -9.54
CA PHE A 269 23.19 3.05 -9.28
C PHE A 269 24.24 2.40 -10.17
N LEU A 270 24.14 1.09 -10.44
CA LEU A 270 25.07 0.39 -11.34
C LEU A 270 25.03 0.96 -12.76
N VAL A 271 23.84 1.28 -13.25
CA VAL A 271 23.63 1.72 -14.64
C VAL A 271 23.90 3.21 -14.79
N LEU A 272 23.29 4.07 -13.96
CA LEU A 272 23.30 5.52 -14.14
C LEU A 272 24.29 6.27 -13.24
N GLY A 273 24.84 5.59 -12.21
CA GLY A 273 25.61 6.26 -11.16
C GLY A 273 24.78 7.22 -10.31
N ARG A 274 25.46 7.93 -9.40
CA ARG A 274 24.82 8.91 -8.50
C ARG A 274 24.18 10.06 -9.29
N GLU A 275 24.92 10.66 -10.20
CA GLU A 275 24.48 11.87 -10.93
C GLU A 275 23.32 11.56 -11.89
N GLY A 276 23.41 10.44 -12.63
CA GLY A 276 22.34 10.03 -13.53
C GLY A 276 21.02 9.75 -12.80
N VAL A 277 21.06 9.16 -11.60
CA VAL A 277 19.85 9.00 -10.76
C VAL A 277 19.32 10.35 -10.26
N MET A 278 20.19 11.29 -9.87
CA MET A 278 19.76 12.61 -9.39
C MET A 278 19.11 13.46 -10.50
N GLN A 279 19.63 13.38 -11.73
CA GLN A 279 19.14 14.15 -12.87
C GLN A 279 17.91 13.51 -13.54
N SER A 280 17.65 12.23 -13.30
CA SER A 280 16.55 11.52 -13.96
C SER A 280 15.21 11.70 -13.24
N GLU A 281 14.28 12.43 -13.86
CA GLU A 281 12.88 12.50 -13.39
C GLU A 281 12.12 11.17 -13.52
N ALA A 282 12.62 10.25 -14.35
CA ALA A 282 12.08 8.92 -14.61
C ALA A 282 13.21 7.88 -14.66
N VAL A 283 13.82 7.63 -13.50
CA VAL A 283 15.03 6.81 -13.30
C VAL A 283 14.96 5.45 -14.01
N ALA A 284 13.80 4.79 -13.98
CA ALA A 284 13.66 3.46 -14.59
C ALA A 284 13.69 3.50 -16.11
N ILE A 285 13.19 4.56 -16.76
CA ILE A 285 13.29 4.70 -18.21
C ILE A 285 14.72 5.06 -18.60
N SER A 286 15.36 6.00 -17.89
CA SER A 286 16.77 6.33 -18.14
C SER A 286 17.64 5.08 -18.06
N THR A 287 17.42 4.23 -17.04
CA THR A 287 18.08 2.94 -16.89
C THR A 287 17.78 2.00 -18.06
N ALA A 288 16.52 1.96 -18.51
CA ALA A 288 16.10 1.10 -19.62
C ALA A 288 16.70 1.52 -20.96
N ILE A 289 16.78 2.82 -21.23
CA ILE A 289 17.38 3.38 -22.46
C ILE A 289 18.88 3.10 -22.48
N GLU A 290 19.56 3.30 -21.35
CA GLU A 290 21.00 3.01 -21.23
C GLU A 290 21.34 1.54 -21.51
N VAL A 291 20.45 0.62 -21.15
CA VAL A 291 20.69 -0.84 -21.26
C VAL A 291 20.17 -1.43 -22.57
N PHE A 292 18.97 -1.03 -23.01
CA PHE A 292 18.27 -1.64 -24.14
C PHE A 292 18.16 -0.72 -25.37
N GLY A 293 18.67 0.51 -25.30
CA GLY A 293 18.55 1.51 -26.36
C GLY A 293 17.10 1.77 -26.73
N ASP A 294 16.78 1.57 -28.01
CA ASP A 294 15.46 1.82 -28.60
C ASP A 294 14.32 0.99 -28.00
N LEU A 295 14.61 -0.08 -27.25
CA LEU A 295 13.57 -0.88 -26.57
C LEU A 295 13.20 -0.34 -25.18
N GLY A 296 13.83 0.74 -24.72
CA GLY A 296 13.57 1.34 -23.40
C GLY A 296 12.12 1.80 -23.18
N TRP A 297 11.39 2.14 -24.25
CA TRP A 297 9.97 2.55 -24.15
C TRP A 297 9.05 1.43 -23.64
N ILE A 298 9.42 0.16 -23.82
CA ILE A 298 8.63 -0.98 -23.33
C ILE A 298 8.55 -0.93 -21.80
N ILE A 299 9.67 -0.68 -21.13
CA ILE A 299 9.72 -0.54 -19.67
C ILE A 299 8.88 0.66 -19.22
N SER A 300 8.89 1.75 -19.99
CA SER A 300 8.04 2.92 -19.75
C SER A 300 6.57 2.55 -19.68
N ILE A 301 6.08 1.80 -20.68
CA ILE A 301 4.69 1.36 -20.74
C ILE A 301 4.36 0.39 -19.60
N MET A 302 5.26 -0.52 -19.25
CA MET A 302 5.04 -1.45 -18.13
C MET A 302 4.87 -0.70 -16.80
N ILE A 303 5.66 0.35 -16.57
CA ILE A 303 5.56 1.18 -15.36
C ILE A 303 4.31 2.06 -15.38
N ALA A 304 3.91 2.56 -16.54
CA ALA A 304 2.62 3.22 -16.73
C ALA A 304 1.47 2.26 -16.34
N ILE A 305 1.47 1.02 -16.86
CA ILE A 305 0.47 -0.02 -16.51
C ILE A 305 0.49 -0.33 -15.01
N THR A 306 1.67 -0.39 -14.39
CA THR A 306 1.82 -0.60 -12.94
C THR A 306 1.17 0.53 -12.14
N SER A 307 1.39 1.78 -12.57
CA SER A 307 0.83 2.96 -11.92
C SER A 307 -0.70 3.05 -12.11
N PHE A 308 -1.19 2.69 -13.29
CA PHE A 308 -2.62 2.54 -13.59
C PHE A 308 -3.29 1.52 -12.64
N SER A 309 -2.65 0.35 -12.47
CA SER A 309 -3.11 -0.70 -11.57
C SER A 309 -3.20 -0.22 -10.12
N GLY A 310 -2.14 0.43 -9.64
CA GLY A 310 -2.07 1.00 -8.31
C GLY A 310 -3.11 2.07 -8.06
N PHE A 311 -3.47 2.87 -9.08
CA PHE A 311 -4.47 3.93 -8.99
C PHE A 311 -5.89 3.36 -8.92
N SER A 312 -6.21 2.38 -9.77
CA SER A 312 -7.52 1.71 -9.77
C SER A 312 -7.81 1.02 -8.44
N SER A 313 -6.87 0.20 -7.96
CA SER A 313 -6.94 -0.41 -6.63
C SER A 313 -6.95 0.64 -5.50
N GLY A 314 -6.21 1.73 -5.70
CA GLY A 314 -6.29 3.03 -5.03
C GLY A 314 -7.71 3.44 -4.67
N ILE A 315 -8.47 3.76 -5.70
CA ILE A 315 -9.82 4.28 -5.63
C ILE A 315 -10.83 3.24 -5.11
N MET A 316 -10.68 1.98 -5.49
CA MET A 316 -11.55 0.89 -5.02
C MET A 316 -11.51 0.73 -3.49
N VAL A 317 -10.31 0.69 -2.90
CA VAL A 317 -10.18 0.57 -1.43
C VAL A 317 -10.60 1.87 -0.74
N GLY A 318 -10.25 3.03 -1.30
CA GLY A 318 -10.62 4.34 -0.76
C GLY A 318 -12.14 4.49 -0.63
N SER A 319 -12.88 4.24 -1.70
CA SER A 319 -14.35 4.32 -1.73
C SER A 319 -15.05 3.39 -0.74
N ARG A 320 -14.54 2.17 -0.54
CA ARG A 320 -15.08 1.23 0.46
C ARG A 320 -14.92 1.75 1.88
N LEU A 321 -13.76 2.31 2.21
CA LEU A 321 -13.55 2.90 3.52
C LEU A 321 -14.40 4.17 3.70
N THR A 322 -14.53 5.03 2.69
CA THR A 322 -15.43 6.19 2.73
C THR A 322 -16.87 5.76 3.05
N MET A 323 -17.37 4.71 2.38
CA MET A 323 -18.70 4.18 2.62
C MET A 323 -18.85 3.64 4.06
N ALA A 324 -17.84 2.92 4.58
CA ALA A 324 -17.84 2.42 5.95
C ALA A 324 -17.83 3.56 6.99
N GLY A 325 -17.09 4.63 6.72
CA GLY A 325 -17.09 5.86 7.52
C GLY A 325 -18.44 6.53 7.61
N ALA A 326 -19.08 6.71 6.45
CA ALA A 326 -20.39 7.35 6.35
C ALA A 326 -21.49 6.54 7.02
N ARG A 327 -21.44 5.20 6.95
CA ARG A 327 -22.38 4.33 7.65
C ARG A 327 -22.27 4.40 9.16
N ASN A 328 -21.07 4.62 9.68
CA ASN A 328 -20.82 4.75 11.11
C ASN A 328 -21.06 6.18 11.63
N GLY A 329 -21.61 7.08 10.82
CA GLY A 329 -21.92 8.47 11.22
C GLY A 329 -20.71 9.41 11.30
N HIS A 330 -19.52 8.96 10.88
CA HIS A 330 -18.30 9.78 10.89
C HIS A 330 -18.16 10.68 9.64
N LEU A 331 -18.96 10.43 8.60
CA LEU A 331 -18.96 11.21 7.35
C LEU A 331 -20.39 11.47 6.90
N PRO A 332 -20.63 12.46 6.01
CA PRO A 332 -21.94 12.72 5.45
C PRO A 332 -22.59 11.47 4.86
N ARG A 333 -23.85 11.23 5.23
CA ARG A 333 -24.61 10.00 4.86
C ARG A 333 -24.66 9.76 3.34
N ILE A 334 -24.60 10.81 2.53
CA ILE A 334 -24.61 10.73 1.06
C ILE A 334 -23.46 9.86 0.50
N LEU A 335 -22.32 9.81 1.19
CA LEU A 335 -21.16 9.00 0.79
C LEU A 335 -21.37 7.50 1.03
N SER A 336 -22.43 7.11 1.75
CA SER A 336 -22.77 5.70 2.00
C SER A 336 -23.65 5.07 0.91
N TYR A 337 -24.16 5.88 -0.02
CA TYR A 337 -25.13 5.45 -1.04
C TYR A 337 -24.48 4.59 -2.13
N ILE A 338 -25.24 3.57 -2.57
CA ILE A 338 -24.86 2.64 -3.63
C ILE A 338 -25.83 2.84 -4.80
N SER A 339 -25.31 2.92 -6.02
CA SER A 339 -26.12 3.00 -7.23
C SER A 339 -26.92 1.72 -7.45
N ILE A 340 -28.19 1.84 -7.82
CA ILE A 340 -29.09 0.70 -8.05
C ILE A 340 -28.67 -0.07 -9.32
N GLU A 341 -28.34 0.65 -10.39
CA GLU A 341 -28.01 0.10 -11.70
C GLU A 341 -26.65 -0.60 -11.69
N PHE A 342 -25.60 0.10 -11.25
CA PHE A 342 -24.22 -0.41 -11.30
C PHE A 342 -23.82 -1.18 -10.04
N ARG A 343 -24.56 -1.08 -8.93
CA ARG A 343 -24.22 -1.66 -7.61
C ARG A 343 -22.86 -1.21 -7.07
N THR A 344 -22.45 0.01 -7.43
CA THR A 344 -21.17 0.63 -7.04
C THR A 344 -21.41 1.90 -6.19
N PRO A 345 -20.47 2.25 -5.29
CA PRO A 345 -20.57 3.46 -4.47
C PRO A 345 -20.09 4.70 -5.26
N ILE A 346 -20.86 5.10 -6.27
CA ILE A 346 -20.50 6.15 -7.25
C ILE A 346 -20.10 7.47 -6.56
N ILE A 347 -20.86 7.92 -5.56
CA ILE A 347 -20.59 9.21 -4.89
C ILE A 347 -19.25 9.18 -4.15
N ALA A 348 -18.93 8.07 -3.48
CA ALA A 348 -17.65 7.89 -2.81
C ALA A 348 -16.47 7.78 -3.80
N LEU A 349 -16.68 7.15 -4.96
CA LEU A 349 -15.70 7.06 -6.04
C LEU A 349 -15.40 8.44 -6.63
N ILE A 350 -16.44 9.21 -6.97
CA ILE A 350 -16.31 10.57 -7.49
C ILE A 350 -15.58 11.46 -6.47
N PHE A 351 -15.98 11.39 -5.19
CA PHE A 351 -15.32 12.15 -4.12
C PHE A 351 -13.82 11.86 -4.03
N GLN A 352 -13.42 10.58 -4.05
CA GLN A 352 -12.01 10.19 -4.03
C GLN A 352 -11.26 10.58 -5.30
N CYS A 353 -11.90 10.51 -6.47
CA CYS A 353 -11.33 10.98 -7.73
C CYS A 353 -11.06 12.48 -7.69
N LEU A 354 -12.05 13.29 -7.31
CA LEU A 354 -11.92 14.75 -7.24
C LEU A 354 -10.79 15.18 -6.29
N LEU A 355 -10.72 14.58 -5.10
CA LEU A 355 -9.61 14.87 -4.18
C LEU A 355 -8.25 14.46 -4.76
N SER A 356 -8.17 13.30 -5.40
CA SER A 356 -6.92 12.85 -6.04
C SER A 356 -6.50 13.81 -7.17
N LEU A 357 -7.46 14.29 -7.96
CA LEU A 357 -7.21 15.29 -9.00
C LEU A 357 -6.69 16.59 -8.40
N MET A 358 -7.29 17.11 -7.33
CA MET A 358 -6.80 18.32 -6.65
C MET A 358 -5.31 18.20 -6.28
N TYR A 359 -4.88 17.03 -5.77
CA TYR A 359 -3.47 16.77 -5.46
C TYR A 359 -2.57 16.66 -6.70
N VAL A 360 -3.07 16.16 -7.83
CA VAL A 360 -2.30 16.15 -9.11
C VAL A 360 -1.91 17.57 -9.51
N TRP A 361 -2.78 18.56 -9.24
CA TRP A 361 -2.53 19.96 -9.59
C TRP A 361 -1.55 20.70 -8.67
N VAL A 362 -1.11 20.08 -7.56
CA VAL A 362 -0.10 20.65 -6.65
C VAL A 362 1.33 20.41 -7.19
N LEU A 363 1.54 19.41 -8.07
CA LEU A 363 2.80 18.98 -8.72
C LEU A 363 4.00 18.63 -7.83
N ASP A 364 4.10 19.17 -6.61
CA ASP A 364 5.23 18.93 -5.72
C ASP A 364 5.14 17.52 -5.12
N VAL A 365 5.75 16.57 -5.84
CA VAL A 365 5.87 15.16 -5.47
C VAL A 365 6.49 15.02 -4.07
N SER A 366 7.52 15.80 -3.76
CA SER A 366 8.22 15.72 -2.47
C SER A 366 7.31 16.17 -1.33
N ALA A 367 6.62 17.31 -1.49
CA ALA A 367 5.67 17.79 -0.49
C ALA A 367 4.50 16.82 -0.29
N ILE A 368 3.96 16.22 -1.36
CA ILE A 368 2.89 15.22 -1.26
C ILE A 368 3.37 14.00 -0.46
N ILE A 369 4.54 13.45 -0.78
CA ILE A 369 5.11 12.31 -0.05
C ILE A 369 5.28 12.67 1.43
N GLN A 370 5.89 13.81 1.73
CA GLN A 370 6.17 14.22 3.10
C GLN A 370 4.90 14.39 3.93
N ASN A 371 3.87 15.06 3.38
CA ASN A 371 2.60 15.27 4.05
C ASN A 371 1.83 13.95 4.26
N VAL A 372 1.78 13.09 3.24
CA VAL A 372 1.14 11.77 3.34
C VAL A 372 1.84 10.92 4.39
N MET A 373 3.18 10.89 4.39
CA MET A 373 3.94 10.08 5.33
C MET A 373 3.81 10.60 6.74
N PHE A 374 3.92 11.92 6.97
CA PHE A 374 3.69 12.49 8.28
C PHE A 374 2.33 12.07 8.88
N ALA A 375 1.25 12.18 8.09
CA ALA A 375 -0.08 11.78 8.54
C ALA A 375 -0.17 10.27 8.85
N ASN A 376 0.42 9.42 8.00
CA ASN A 376 0.45 7.98 8.22
C ASN A 376 1.27 7.59 9.47
N PHE A 377 2.43 8.19 9.69
CA PHE A 377 3.27 7.92 10.86
C PHE A 377 2.57 8.26 12.18
N VAL A 378 1.82 9.36 12.23
CA VAL A 378 1.02 9.72 13.42
C VAL A 378 0.00 8.64 13.72
N VAL A 379 -0.69 8.13 12.70
CA VAL A 379 -1.65 7.04 12.86
C VAL A 379 -0.97 5.74 13.28
N ASP A 380 0.12 5.37 12.61
CA ASP A 380 0.86 4.13 12.87
C ASP A 380 1.36 4.10 14.30
N PHE A 381 1.89 5.22 14.79
CA PHE A 381 2.29 5.38 16.18
C PHE A 381 1.12 5.15 17.16
N LEU A 382 -0.06 5.70 16.88
CA LEU A 382 -1.25 5.48 17.71
C LEU A 382 -1.71 4.01 17.68
N VAL A 383 -1.66 3.35 16.52
CA VAL A 383 -1.97 1.92 16.35
C VAL A 383 -0.99 1.06 17.17
N GLU A 384 0.31 1.38 17.10
CA GLU A 384 1.36 0.65 17.80
C GLU A 384 1.25 0.79 19.32
N ILE A 385 0.93 1.99 19.84
CA ILE A 385 0.60 2.17 21.26
C ILE A 385 -0.61 1.30 21.63
N ALA A 386 -1.61 1.21 20.76
CA ALA A 386 -2.80 0.40 20.99
C ALA A 386 -2.43 -1.07 21.10
N TYR A 387 -1.59 -1.54 20.18
CA TYR A 387 -1.04 -2.89 20.18
C TYR A 387 -0.30 -3.19 21.49
N ILE A 388 0.58 -2.30 21.95
CA ILE A 388 1.31 -2.45 23.22
C ILE A 388 0.33 -2.55 24.40
N LYS A 389 -0.67 -1.67 24.48
CA LYS A 389 -1.70 -1.71 25.53
C LYS A 389 -2.47 -3.03 25.53
N VAL A 390 -2.86 -3.52 24.36
CA VAL A 390 -3.56 -4.80 24.19
C VAL A 390 -2.68 -5.96 24.69
N ARG A 391 -1.39 -5.97 24.37
CA ARG A 391 -0.42 -6.97 24.83
C ARG A 391 -0.16 -6.94 26.32
N LEU A 392 -0.02 -5.74 26.90
CA LEU A 392 0.17 -5.58 28.34
C LEU A 392 -1.05 -6.10 29.10
N LYS A 393 -2.25 -5.77 28.62
CA LYS A 393 -3.49 -6.26 29.23
C LYS A 393 -3.62 -7.78 29.16
N GLU A 394 -3.23 -8.42 28.05
CA GLU A 394 -3.20 -9.88 27.96
C GLU A 394 -2.22 -10.55 28.92
N LYS A 395 -1.04 -9.95 29.16
CA LYS A 395 -0.10 -10.46 30.17
C LYS A 395 -0.69 -10.40 31.58
N VAL A 396 -1.51 -9.38 31.86
CA VAL A 396 -2.22 -9.21 33.14
C VAL A 396 -3.43 -10.14 33.26
N ASP A 397 -4.17 -10.34 32.16
CA ASP A 397 -5.40 -11.13 32.12
C ASP A 397 -5.17 -12.64 31.89
N LYS A 398 -3.92 -13.13 31.79
CA LYS A 398 -3.65 -14.58 31.87
C LYS A 398 -4.10 -15.07 33.25
N PRO A 399 -5.17 -15.87 33.37
CA PRO A 399 -5.54 -16.41 34.66
C PRO A 399 -4.44 -17.39 35.10
N LYS A 400 -4.02 -17.31 36.36
CA LYS A 400 -3.07 -18.23 37.01
C LYS A 400 -3.53 -19.70 37.08
N PHE A 401 -4.55 -20.11 36.33
CA PHE A 401 -5.01 -21.49 36.24
C PHE A 401 -5.06 -21.94 34.77
N GLN A 402 -4.05 -22.72 34.38
CA GLN A 402 -4.10 -23.56 33.20
C GLN A 402 -5.23 -24.59 33.38
N VAL A 403 -6.30 -24.46 32.61
CA VAL A 403 -7.23 -25.58 32.42
C VAL A 403 -6.75 -26.38 31.21
N SER A 404 -6.38 -27.63 31.49
CA SER A 404 -5.88 -28.64 30.56
C SER A 404 -6.66 -28.69 29.24
N ARG A 405 -5.91 -28.79 28.12
CA ARG A 405 -6.36 -29.00 26.73
C ARG A 405 -7.35 -30.15 26.50
N LYS A 406 -7.67 -30.95 27.52
CA LYS A 406 -8.53 -32.14 27.41
C LYS A 406 -10.03 -31.84 27.25
N LYS A 407 -10.54 -30.69 27.73
CA LYS A 407 -12.00 -30.37 27.67
C LYS A 407 -12.50 -29.77 26.35
N ILE A 408 -11.63 -29.46 25.38
CA ILE A 408 -12.04 -28.92 24.07
C ILE A 408 -12.46 -30.06 23.13
N ASN A 409 -11.88 -31.26 23.28
CA ASN A 409 -12.24 -32.41 22.44
C ASN A 409 -13.59 -33.02 22.83
N ASP A 410 -14.00 -32.94 24.10
CA ASP A 410 -15.31 -33.47 24.54
C ASP A 410 -16.49 -32.61 24.05
N PHE A 411 -16.26 -31.36 23.66
CA PHE A 411 -17.31 -30.48 23.11
C PHE A 411 -17.48 -30.62 21.59
N GLN A 412 -16.47 -31.15 20.87
CA GLN A 412 -16.58 -31.41 19.44
C GLN A 412 -17.37 -32.69 19.12
N VAL A 413 -17.37 -33.70 20.02
CA VAL A 413 -18.16 -34.93 19.82
C VAL A 413 -19.67 -34.71 20.07
N GLY A 414 -20.06 -33.70 20.84
CA GLY A 414 -21.48 -33.39 21.13
C GLY A 414 -22.23 -32.63 20.04
N VAL A 415 -21.53 -32.01 19.07
CA VAL A 415 -22.15 -31.21 18.00
C VAL A 415 -22.49 -32.08 16.78
N ASP A 416 -21.73 -33.14 16.53
CA ASP A 416 -21.99 -34.07 15.42
C ASP A 416 -23.20 -34.99 15.68
N GLY A 417 -23.66 -35.12 16.94
CA GLY A 417 -24.87 -35.86 17.30
C GLY A 417 -26.20 -35.13 17.09
N PHE A 418 -26.18 -33.81 16.83
CA PHE A 418 -27.40 -33.00 16.62
C PHE A 418 -27.71 -32.72 15.14
N ALA A 419 -26.82 -33.10 14.22
CA ALA A 419 -26.99 -32.90 12.77
C ALA A 419 -27.66 -34.09 12.05
N SER A 420 -28.13 -35.12 12.77
CA SER A 420 -28.75 -36.32 12.20
C SER A 420 -30.25 -36.49 12.51
N GLN A 421 -30.92 -35.47 13.05
CA GLN A 421 -32.38 -35.49 13.32
C GLN A 421 -33.14 -34.19 12.95
N MET A 422 -32.72 -33.46 11.91
CA MET A 422 -33.60 -32.50 11.23
C MET A 422 -33.60 -32.70 9.73
#